data_AF-A0A4S5JHC7-F1
#
_entry.id   AF-A0A4S5JHC7-F1
#
_cell.length_a   1.000
_cell.length_b   1.000
_cell.length_c   1.000
_cell.angle_alpha   90.00
_cell.angle_beta   90.00
_cell.angle_gamma   90.00
#
_symmetry.space_group_name_H-M   'P 1'
#
loop_
_entity.id
_entity.type
_entity.pdbx_description
1 polymer ?
#
loop_
_entity_poly.entity_id
_entity_poly.type
_entity_poly.pdbx_seq_one_letter_code
_entity_poly.pdbx_strand_id
1 'polypeptide(L)'
;QRFNVLVCTTIIETGIDVPTANTIFIDRADKLGLAQLYQIRGRVGRSHHRAYAYLITPPQQAMTADAIKRLEAIESIEDLGAGF
;
A
#
# COMPACT_ATOMS: atom_id res chain seq x y z
N GLN A 1 10.69 6.98 -21.89
CA GLN A 1 9.85 7.26 -20.71
C GLN A 1 10.36 8.54 -20.08
N ARG A 2 9.50 9.52 -19.76
CA ARG A 2 9.94 10.85 -19.29
C ARG A 2 9.93 10.98 -17.75
N PHE A 3 9.24 10.09 -17.04
CA PHE A 3 9.13 10.09 -15.58
C PHE A 3 9.01 8.64 -15.06
N ASN A 4 9.60 8.38 -13.89
CA ASN A 4 9.57 7.08 -13.21
C ASN A 4 8.84 7.11 -11.86
N VAL A 5 8.47 8.30 -11.39
CA VAL A 5 7.82 8.52 -10.09
C VAL A 5 6.55 9.32 -10.33
N LEU A 6 5.44 8.84 -9.77
CA LEU A 6 4.15 9.52 -9.74
C LEU A 6 3.83 9.90 -8.29
N VAL A 7 3.82 11.18 -7.99
CA VAL A 7 3.34 11.70 -6.70
C VAL A 7 1.86 12.03 -6.85
N CYS A 8 1.01 11.41 -6.05
CA CYS A 8 -0.44 11.56 -6.13
C CYS A 8 -1.07 11.41 -4.74
N THR A 9 -2.31 11.89 -4.62
CA THR A 9 -3.16 11.61 -3.45
C THR A 9 -3.83 10.25 -3.62
N THR A 10 -4.76 9.87 -2.73
CA THR A 10 -5.56 8.64 -2.84
C THR A 10 -6.34 8.51 -4.16
N ILE A 11 -6.39 9.52 -5.02
CA ILE A 11 -7.03 9.53 -6.34
C ILE A 11 -6.44 8.47 -7.32
N ILE A 12 -5.27 7.87 -7.05
CA ILE A 12 -4.85 6.63 -7.74
C ILE A 12 -5.86 5.48 -7.57
N GLU A 13 -6.76 5.51 -6.57
CA GLU A 13 -7.87 4.56 -6.43
C GLU A 13 -8.83 4.57 -7.64
N THR A 14 -8.97 5.69 -8.36
CA THR A 14 -10.04 5.88 -9.38
C THR A 14 -9.63 5.59 -10.83
N GLY A 15 -8.51 4.91 -11.08
CA GLY A 15 -8.25 4.32 -12.41
C GLY A 15 -6.94 4.68 -13.10
N ILE A 16 -5.94 5.19 -12.39
CA ILE A 16 -4.56 5.24 -12.92
C ILE A 16 -3.96 3.86 -12.75
N ASP A 17 -3.85 3.11 -13.85
CA ASP A 17 -3.15 1.84 -13.92
C ASP A 17 -1.78 2.05 -14.56
N VAL A 18 -0.70 1.82 -13.79
CA VAL A 18 0.68 1.86 -14.28
C VAL A 18 1.24 0.45 -14.15
N PRO A 19 1.11 -0.41 -15.18
CA PRO A 19 1.48 -1.82 -15.09
C PRO A 19 2.95 -2.08 -14.74
N THR A 20 3.81 -1.09 -14.99
CA THR A 20 5.25 -1.13 -14.69
C THR A 20 5.59 -0.70 -13.26
N ALA A 21 4.63 -0.14 -12.51
CA ALA A 21 4.84 0.23 -11.12
C ALA A 21 4.80 -1.01 -10.22
N ASN A 22 5.95 -1.36 -9.66
CA ASN A 22 6.11 -2.48 -8.72
C ASN A 22 6.28 -2.02 -7.27
N THR A 23 6.47 -0.72 -7.04
CA THR A 23 6.77 -0.17 -5.71
C THR A 23 5.82 0.98 -5.43
N ILE A 24 5.21 0.97 -4.25
CA ILE A 24 4.38 2.06 -3.75
C ILE A 24 4.82 2.51 -2.36
N PHE A 25 4.80 3.81 -2.14
CA PHE A 25 5.00 4.45 -0.84
C PHE A 25 3.68 5.09 -0.42
N ILE A 26 3.17 4.67 0.73
CA ILE A 26 1.92 5.18 1.30
C ILE A 26 2.28 6.03 2.50
N ASP A 27 2.26 7.34 2.32
CA ASP A 27 2.43 8.28 3.44
C ASP A 27 1.18 8.30 4.32
N ARG A 28 1.38 8.48 5.64
CA ARG A 28 0.32 8.50 6.66
C ARG A 28 -0.64 7.31 6.55
N ALA A 29 -0.10 6.10 6.41
CA ALA A 29 -0.91 4.89 6.30
C ALA A 29 -1.84 4.67 7.52
N ASP A 30 -1.49 5.25 8.68
CA ASP A 30 -2.31 5.30 9.89
C ASP A 30 -3.69 5.94 9.69
N LYS A 31 -3.80 6.88 8.75
CA LYS A 31 -5.04 7.60 8.44
C LYS A 31 -5.95 6.89 7.44
N LEU A 32 -5.46 5.85 6.75
CA LEU A 32 -6.21 5.16 5.71
C LEU A 32 -7.00 3.99 6.27
N GLY A 33 -8.23 3.79 5.80
CA GLY A 33 -9.02 2.62 6.16
C GLY A 33 -8.40 1.32 5.65
N LEU A 34 -8.72 0.19 6.29
CA LEU A 34 -8.16 -1.13 5.94
C LEU A 34 -8.44 -1.48 4.47
N ALA A 35 -9.67 -1.23 4.03
CA ALA A 35 -10.09 -1.46 2.66
C ALA A 35 -9.29 -0.59 1.66
N GLN A 36 -9.03 0.67 2.00
CA GLN A 36 -8.25 1.58 1.15
C GLN A 36 -6.80 1.11 1.01
N LEU A 37 -6.17 0.75 2.14
CA LEU A 37 -4.82 0.18 2.13
C LEU A 37 -4.75 -1.08 1.25
N TYR A 38 -5.75 -1.95 1.33
CA TYR A 38 -5.84 -3.14 0.50
C TYR A 38 -6.01 -2.82 -1.00
N GLN A 39 -6.91 -1.88 -1.33
CA GLN A 39 -7.12 -1.43 -2.71
C GLN A 39 -5.85 -0.80 -3.31
N ILE A 40 -5.18 0.08 -2.57
CA ILE A 40 -3.94 0.75 -3.00
C ILE A 40 -2.81 -0.28 -3.21
N ARG A 41 -2.64 -1.23 -2.29
CA ARG A 41 -1.69 -2.36 -2.44
C ARG A 41 -1.96 -3.17 -3.71
N GLY A 42 -3.22 -3.41 -4.05
CA GLY A 42 -3.62 -4.15 -5.26
C GLY A 42 -3.37 -3.42 -6.58
N ARG A 43 -2.96 -2.14 -6.55
CA ARG A 43 -2.59 -1.36 -7.76
C ARG A 43 -1.15 -1.56 -8.20
N VAL A 44 -0.30 -2.18 -7.37
CA VAL A 44 1.08 -2.55 -7.73
C VAL A 44 1.22 -4.08 -7.79
N GLY A 45 2.20 -4.57 -8.56
CA GLY A 45 2.47 -6.02 -8.65
C GLY A 45 1.66 -6.76 -9.70
N ARG A 46 1.26 -6.08 -10.78
CA ARG A 46 0.66 -6.71 -11.97
C ARG A 46 1.68 -7.39 -12.89
N SER A 47 2.94 -7.44 -12.48
CA SER A 47 4.06 -8.05 -13.22
C SER A 47 4.48 -9.38 -12.59
N HIS A 48 5.23 -10.21 -13.31
CA HIS A 48 5.85 -11.43 -12.76
C HIS A 48 6.92 -11.17 -11.69
N HIS A 49 7.27 -9.91 -11.43
CA HIS A 49 8.23 -9.52 -10.41
C HIS A 49 7.55 -9.17 -9.09
N ARG A 50 8.24 -9.47 -7.98
CA ARG A 50 7.80 -9.12 -6.63
C ARG A 50 7.55 -7.60 -6.54
N ALA A 51 6.41 -7.25 -6.00
CA ALA A 51 6.06 -5.87 -5.69
C ALA A 51 6.28 -5.57 -4.21
N TYR A 52 6.50 -4.29 -3.91
CA TYR A 52 6.77 -3.79 -2.57
C TYR A 52 5.80 -2.65 -2.24
N ALA A 53 5.22 -2.70 -1.04
CA ALA A 53 4.38 -1.64 -0.51
C ALA A 53 4.98 -1.17 0.82
N TYR A 54 5.41 0.09 0.86
CA TYR A 54 5.94 0.71 2.07
C TYR A 54 4.86 1.54 2.73
N LEU A 55 4.44 1.13 3.93
CA LEU A 55 3.48 1.85 4.75
C LEU A 55 4.24 2.76 5.70
N ILE A 56 4.21 4.07 5.43
CA ILE A 56 4.91 5.07 6.24
C ILE A 56 3.92 5.60 7.27
N THR A 57 4.32 5.55 8.54
CA THR A 57 3.49 5.91 9.68
C THR A 57 4.29 6.77 10.66
N PRO A 58 3.61 7.61 11.46
CA PRO A 58 4.27 8.27 12.58
C PRO A 58 4.69 7.23 13.63
N PRO A 59 5.53 7.60 14.62
CA PRO A 59 5.88 6.72 15.73
C PRO A 59 4.63 6.11 16.40
N GLN A 60 4.72 4.86 16.85
CA GLN A 60 3.58 4.14 17.44
C GLN A 60 2.89 4.89 18.58
N GLN A 61 3.64 5.67 19.37
CA GLN A 61 3.06 6.47 20.47
C GLN A 61 2.10 7.57 19.98
N ALA A 62 2.21 7.99 18.71
CA ALA A 62 1.38 9.01 18.09
C ALA A 62 0.21 8.43 17.27
N MET A 63 0.04 7.10 17.26
CA MET A 63 -1.03 6.41 16.55
C MET A 63 -2.16 5.98 17.50
N THR A 64 -3.38 5.88 16.98
CA THR A 64 -4.49 5.29 17.73
C THR A 64 -4.32 3.77 17.81
N ALA A 65 -4.86 3.15 18.85
CA ALA A 65 -4.85 1.69 18.99
C ALA A 65 -5.50 0.99 17.78
N ASP A 66 -6.55 1.58 17.20
CA ASP A 66 -7.22 1.06 16.02
C ASP A 66 -6.37 1.17 14.76
N ALA A 67 -5.57 2.23 14.62
CA ALA A 67 -4.62 2.37 13.51
C ALA A 67 -3.52 1.32 13.61
N ILE A 68 -2.98 1.07 14.81
CA ILE A 68 -1.96 0.04 15.05
C ILE A 68 -2.51 -1.34 14.68
N LYS A 69 -3.67 -1.73 15.23
CA LYS A 69 -4.31 -3.03 14.91
C LYS A 69 -4.57 -3.20 13.42
N ARG A 70 -4.96 -2.12 12.73
CA ARG A 70 -5.20 -2.15 11.28
C ARG A 70 -3.90 -2.38 10.49
N LEU A 71 -2.81 -1.74 10.92
CA LEU A 71 -1.49 -1.88 10.30
C LEU A 71 -0.91 -3.29 10.55
N GLU A 72 -1.08 -3.83 11.75
CA GLU A 72 -0.71 -5.22 12.04
C GLU A 72 -1.54 -6.21 11.21
N ALA A 73 -2.84 -5.94 11.06
CA ALA A 73 -3.71 -6.75 10.22
C ALA A 73 -3.30 -6.73 8.74
N ILE A 74 -2.87 -5.59 8.17
CA ILE A 74 -2.42 -5.54 6.77
C ILE A 74 -1.06 -6.22 6.58
N GLU A 75 -0.16 -6.16 7.57
CA GLU A 75 1.15 -6.82 7.56
C GLU A 75 1.01 -8.35 7.63
N SER A 76 0.14 -8.87 8.50
CA SER A 76 -0.10 -10.31 8.64
C SER A 76 -0.76 -10.99 7.42
N ILE A 77 -1.29 -10.21 6.47
CA ILE A 77 -1.86 -10.74 5.22
C ILE A 77 -0.77 -11.22 4.24
N GLU A 78 0.52 -10.99 4.53
CA GLU A 78 1.65 -11.47 3.73
C GLU A 78 1.67 -13.00 3.52
N ASP A 79 1.07 -13.80 4.42
CA ASP A 79 1.15 -15.27 4.38
C ASP A 79 0.10 -15.97 3.50
N LEU A 80 -0.93 -15.26 3.01
CA LEU A 80 -1.93 -15.83 2.10
C LEU A 80 -1.51 -15.72 0.62
N GLY A 81 -0.25 -16.01 0.37
CA GLY A 81 0.37 -16.14 -0.96
C GLY A 81 1.14 -17.45 -1.18
N ALA A 82 1.24 -18.33 -0.18
CA ALA A 82 1.65 -19.72 -0.36
C ALA A 82 0.44 -20.56 -0.81
N GLY A 83 -0.10 -20.22 -1.98
CA GLY A 83 -1.35 -20.77 -2.48
C GLY A 83 -1.51 -20.60 -3.99
N PHE A 84 -0.46 -20.93 -4.74
CA PHE A 84 -0.52 -21.50 -6.09
C PHE A 84 0.62 -22.50 -6.23
#